data_AF-A0A139QTR7-F1
#
_entry.id   AF-A0A139QTR7-F1
#
_cell.length_a   1.000
_cell.length_b   1.000
_cell.length_c   1.000
_cell.angle_alpha   90.00
_cell.angle_beta   90.00
_cell.angle_gamma   90.00
#
_symmetry.space_group_name_H-M   'P 1'
#
loop_
_entity.id
_entity.type
_entity.pdbx_description
1 polymer ?
#
loop_
_entity_poly.entity_id
_entity_poly.type
_entity_poly.pdbx_seq_one_letter_code
_entity_poly.pdbx_strand_id
1 'polypeptide(L)'
;MRIRALSDCAELTLKVPQTIGNMEYNQKMTLPEAEYYLEKQILPQGIVLEKLTEIGIESHNWLILGCLETIRYEMETDIGLMALDQSHYFGQTDYELELEVSDFEQGKVDFQQFLDENHITYQKAPSKLIRFIKNMKKAEIISFFW
;
A
#
# COMPACT_ATOMS: atom_id res chain seq x y z
N MET A 1 -0.60 6.65 -4.93
CA MET A 1 -1.85 6.02 -5.40
C MET A 1 -1.53 4.60 -5.83
N ARG A 2 -2.46 3.66 -5.68
CA ARG A 2 -2.31 2.28 -6.13
C ARG A 2 -3.65 1.70 -6.54
N ILE A 3 -3.64 0.70 -7.41
CA ILE A 3 -4.73 -0.27 -7.54
C ILE A 3 -4.26 -1.54 -6.84
N ARG A 4 -5.04 -2.05 -5.89
CA ARG A 4 -4.81 -3.32 -5.20
C ARG A 4 -5.81 -4.34 -5.74
N ALA A 5 -5.31 -5.43 -6.33
CA ALA A 5 -6.11 -6.60 -6.64
C ALA A 5 -6.18 -7.51 -5.41
N LEU A 6 -7.39 -7.98 -5.11
CA LEU A 6 -7.70 -9.01 -4.12
C LEU A 6 -8.22 -10.25 -4.88
N SER A 7 -8.63 -11.29 -4.15
CA SER A 7 -9.10 -12.55 -4.77
C SER A 7 -10.36 -12.40 -5.62
N ASP A 8 -11.27 -11.49 -5.25
CA ASP A 8 -12.59 -11.34 -5.87
C ASP A 8 -12.87 -9.94 -6.42
N CYS A 9 -12.06 -8.95 -6.03
CA CYS A 9 -12.26 -7.55 -6.39
C CYS A 9 -10.95 -6.79 -6.45
N ALA A 10 -11.03 -5.53 -6.86
CA ALA A 10 -9.92 -4.61 -6.80
C ALA A 10 -10.35 -3.29 -6.14
N GLU A 11 -9.36 -2.52 -5.70
CA GLU A 11 -9.57 -1.24 -5.04
C GLU A 11 -8.53 -0.22 -5.51
N LEU A 12 -9.00 0.95 -5.94
CA LEU A 12 -8.15 2.12 -6.16
C LEU A 12 -8.06 2.91 -4.85
N THR A 13 -6.84 3.07 -4.35
CA THR A 13 -6.57 3.81 -3.11
C THR A 13 -5.72 5.06 -3.38
N LEU A 14 -6.19 6.20 -2.89
CA LEU A 14 -5.40 7.42 -2.72
C LEU A 14 -5.12 7.65 -1.23
N LYS A 15 -3.83 7.64 -0.84
CA LYS A 15 -3.40 8.03 0.52
C LYS A 15 -2.94 9.49 0.52
N VAL A 16 -3.50 10.29 1.42
CA VAL A 16 -3.17 11.71 1.61
C VAL A 16 -2.66 11.90 3.05
N PRO A 17 -1.39 12.32 3.24
CA PRO A 17 -0.85 12.59 4.57
C PRO A 17 -1.65 13.62 5.36
N GLN A 18 -1.79 13.40 6.66
CA GLN A 18 -2.46 14.32 7.60
C GLN A 18 -1.48 14.71 8.72
N THR A 19 -1.91 15.61 9.61
CA THR A 19 -1.13 15.95 10.83
C THR A 19 -0.89 14.72 11.71
N ILE A 20 -1.88 13.83 11.79
CA ILE A 20 -1.78 12.54 12.49
C ILE A 20 -2.21 11.45 11.51
N GLY A 21 -1.32 10.50 11.21
CA GLY A 21 -1.60 9.39 10.30
C GLY A 21 -1.77 9.80 8.83
N ASN A 22 -2.51 8.97 8.09
CA ASN A 22 -2.86 9.21 6.69
C ASN A 22 -4.36 9.05 6.50
N MET A 23 -4.96 9.90 5.66
CA MET A 23 -6.32 9.70 5.18
C MET A 23 -6.28 8.82 3.93
N GLU A 24 -7.12 7.81 3.86
CA GLU A 24 -7.23 6.92 2.69
C GLU A 24 -8.59 7.07 2.02
N TYR A 25 -8.59 7.34 0.72
CA TYR A 25 -9.78 7.34 -0.12
C TYR A 25 -9.75 6.07 -0.97
N ASN A 26 -10.74 5.21 -0.74
CA ASN A 26 -10.83 3.89 -1.35
C ASN A 26 -12.04 3.82 -2.29
N GLN A 27 -11.80 3.33 -3.49
CA GLN A 27 -12.83 3.12 -4.49
C GLN A 27 -12.79 1.67 -4.96
N LYS A 28 -13.82 0.91 -4.58
CA LYS A 28 -13.99 -0.48 -4.99
C LYS A 28 -14.28 -0.58 -6.49
N MET A 29 -13.74 -1.60 -7.12
CA MET A 29 -14.00 -1.98 -8.50
C MET A 29 -13.92 -3.50 -8.67
N THR A 30 -14.43 -3.99 -9.79
CA THR A 30 -14.27 -5.38 -10.20
C THR A 30 -12.87 -5.61 -10.79
N LEU A 31 -12.41 -6.87 -10.84
CA LEU A 31 -11.13 -7.21 -11.48
C LEU A 31 -11.08 -6.79 -12.97
N PRO A 32 -12.13 -7.03 -13.80
CA PRO A 32 -12.11 -6.57 -15.19
C PRO A 32 -12.08 -5.05 -15.35
N GLU A 33 -12.69 -4.30 -14.43
CA GLU A 33 -12.57 -2.83 -14.43
C GLU A 33 -11.13 -2.39 -14.12
N ALA A 34 -10.49 -3.01 -13.12
CA ALA A 34 -9.10 -2.72 -12.80
C ALA A 34 -8.17 -3.01 -13.99
N GLU A 35 -8.34 -4.14 -14.65
CA GLU A 35 -7.63 -4.49 -15.90
C GLU A 35 -7.80 -3.41 -16.96
N TYR A 36 -9.05 -3.01 -17.24
CA TYR A 36 -9.35 -1.96 -18.21
C TYR A 36 -8.64 -0.64 -17.89
N TYR A 37 -8.69 -0.19 -16.63
CA TYR A 37 -8.08 1.08 -16.23
C TYR A 37 -6.54 1.03 -16.26
N LEU A 38 -5.95 -0.11 -15.91
CA LEU A 38 -4.51 -0.33 -16.02
C LEU A 38 -4.05 -0.33 -17.49
N GLU A 39 -4.73 -1.07 -18.36
CA GLU A 39 -4.39 -1.14 -19.79
C GLU A 39 -4.51 0.22 -20.48
N LYS A 40 -5.55 0.98 -20.16
CA LYS A 40 -5.79 2.31 -20.75
C LYS A 40 -4.98 3.41 -20.07
N GLN A 41 -4.41 3.16 -18.89
CA GLN A 41 -3.72 4.15 -18.06
C GLN A 41 -4.59 5.38 -17.79
N ILE A 42 -5.86 5.14 -17.48
CA ILE A 42 -6.83 6.16 -17.09
C ILE A 42 -7.42 5.81 -15.72
N LEU A 43 -7.97 6.81 -15.02
CA LEU A 43 -8.63 6.58 -13.75
C LEU A 43 -10.16 6.49 -13.91
N PRO A 44 -10.84 5.66 -13.11
CA PRO A 44 -12.29 5.71 -13.02
C PRO A 44 -12.76 7.06 -12.48
N GLN A 45 -13.98 7.43 -12.86
CA GLN A 45 -14.72 8.51 -12.19
C GLN A 45 -15.01 8.14 -10.74
N GLY A 46 -15.01 9.12 -9.84
CA GLY A 46 -15.35 8.94 -8.43
C GLY A 46 -14.40 9.68 -7.48
N ILE A 47 -14.45 9.28 -6.20
CA ILE A 47 -13.82 10.01 -5.08
C ILE A 47 -12.32 10.24 -5.26
N VAL A 48 -11.60 9.30 -5.87
CA VAL A 48 -10.15 9.46 -6.06
C VAL A 48 -9.86 10.58 -7.05
N LEU A 49 -10.58 10.64 -8.16
CA LEU A 49 -10.41 11.69 -9.16
C LEU A 49 -10.87 13.06 -8.65
N GLU A 50 -11.99 13.09 -7.90
CA GLU A 50 -12.48 14.29 -7.22
C GLU A 50 -11.42 14.85 -6.26
N LYS A 51 -10.81 14.00 -5.42
CA LYS A 51 -9.78 14.42 -4.47
C LYS A 51 -8.49 14.87 -5.13
N LEU A 52 -8.08 14.23 -6.23
CA LEU A 52 -6.94 14.69 -7.04
C LEU A 52 -7.20 16.09 -7.61
N THR A 53 -8.43 16.35 -8.08
CA THR A 53 -8.85 17.65 -8.61
C THR A 53 -8.84 18.72 -7.50
N GLU A 54 -9.37 18.42 -6.31
CA GLU A 54 -9.37 19.33 -5.16
C GLU A 54 -7.97 19.79 -4.75
N ILE A 55 -6.95 18.93 -4.91
CA ILE A 55 -5.54 19.26 -4.61
C ILE A 55 -4.77 19.82 -5.83
N GLY A 56 -5.47 20.13 -6.93
CA GLY A 56 -4.91 20.80 -8.12
C GLY A 56 -4.22 19.87 -9.12
N ILE A 57 -4.45 18.56 -9.07
CA ILE A 57 -3.91 17.61 -10.04
C ILE A 57 -4.94 17.41 -11.16
N GLU A 58 -4.73 18.10 -12.28
CA GLU A 58 -5.58 18.04 -13.49
C GLU A 58 -4.99 17.19 -14.62
N SER A 59 -3.81 16.58 -14.40
CA SER A 59 -3.15 15.75 -15.42
C SER A 59 -3.88 14.43 -15.62
N HIS A 60 -4.01 14.03 -16.89
CA HIS A 60 -4.63 12.76 -17.29
C HIS A 60 -3.61 11.73 -17.79
N ASN A 61 -2.31 12.09 -17.77
CA ASN A 61 -1.23 11.22 -18.22
C ASN A 61 -0.70 10.40 -17.05
N TRP A 62 -1.38 9.31 -16.73
CA TRP A 62 -0.97 8.40 -15.66
C TRP A 62 0.07 7.42 -16.19
N LEU A 63 1.04 7.06 -15.34
CA LEU A 63 2.03 6.04 -15.63
C LEU A 63 1.97 4.97 -14.55
N ILE A 64 1.99 3.70 -14.98
CA ILE A 64 2.14 2.57 -14.07
C ILE A 64 3.62 2.38 -13.76
N LEU A 65 3.97 2.48 -12.49
CA LEU A 65 5.36 2.32 -12.02
C LEU A 65 5.78 0.85 -11.87
N GLY A 66 4.81 -0.07 -11.80
CA GLY A 66 5.02 -1.52 -11.71
C GLY A 66 4.08 -2.17 -10.69
N CYS A 67 4.42 -3.38 -10.25
CA CYS A 67 3.60 -4.20 -9.35
C CYS A 67 4.41 -4.67 -8.13
N LEU A 68 3.76 -4.67 -6.98
CA LEU A 68 4.27 -5.21 -5.72
C LEU A 68 3.25 -6.21 -5.20
N GLU A 69 3.66 -7.47 -5.11
CA GLU A 69 2.86 -8.54 -4.52
C GLU A 69 3.16 -8.61 -3.01
N THR A 70 2.15 -8.89 -2.19
CA THR A 70 2.36 -9.09 -0.75
C THR A 70 1.52 -10.27 -0.28
N ILE A 71 2.19 -11.23 0.33
CA ILE A 71 1.55 -12.27 1.14
C ILE A 71 1.46 -11.70 2.56
N ARG A 72 0.25 -11.63 3.10
CA ARG A 72 -0.02 -11.01 4.39
C ARG A 72 -0.60 -12.05 5.35
N TYR A 73 0.03 -12.17 6.52
CA TYR A 73 -0.44 -12.99 7.62
C TYR A 73 -0.95 -12.08 8.73
N GLU A 74 -2.20 -12.25 9.12
CA GLU A 74 -2.85 -11.42 10.14
C GLU A 74 -3.23 -12.25 11.37
N MET A 75 -3.07 -11.66 12.54
CA MET A 75 -3.47 -12.25 13.81
C MET A 75 -3.94 -11.18 14.79
N GLU A 76 -5.17 -11.32 15.27
CA GLU A 76 -5.67 -10.50 16.37
C GLU A 76 -4.96 -10.87 17.68
N THR A 77 -4.53 -9.86 18.41
CA THR A 77 -3.83 -10.00 19.69
C THR A 77 -4.38 -9.02 20.72
N ASP A 78 -3.97 -9.18 21.98
CA ASP A 78 -4.39 -8.28 23.06
C ASP A 78 -3.95 -6.82 22.85
N ILE A 79 -2.93 -6.59 22.01
CA ILE A 79 -2.38 -5.25 21.72
C ILE A 79 -2.86 -4.68 20.38
N GLY A 80 -3.68 -5.41 19.64
CA GLY A 80 -4.20 -5.01 18.32
C GLY A 80 -3.99 -6.08 17.24
N LEU A 81 -4.26 -5.70 15.99
CA LEU A 81 -4.10 -6.58 14.84
C LEU A 81 -2.63 -6.56 14.38
N MET A 82 -1.94 -7.68 14.56
CA MET A 82 -0.59 -7.86 14.02
C MET A 82 -0.66 -8.34 12.58
N ALA A 83 0.16 -7.75 11.72
CA ALA A 83 0.30 -8.15 10.33
C ALA A 83 1.76 -8.37 9.96
N LEU A 84 2.08 -9.57 9.46
CA LEU A 84 3.37 -9.90 8.88
C LEU A 84 3.24 -9.94 7.36
N ASP A 85 3.89 -8.99 6.70
CA ASP A 85 3.91 -8.84 5.26
C ASP A 85 5.20 -9.40 4.69
N GLN A 86 5.08 -10.29 3.71
CA GLN A 86 6.16 -10.72 2.81
C GLN A 86 5.90 -10.09 1.44
N SER A 87 6.71 -9.08 1.07
CA SER A 87 6.51 -8.32 -0.16
C SER A 87 7.52 -8.71 -1.24
N HIS A 88 7.03 -8.91 -2.47
CA HIS A 88 7.82 -9.26 -3.65
C HIS A 88 7.71 -8.19 -4.73
N TYR A 89 8.85 -7.68 -5.20
CA TYR A 89 8.91 -6.67 -6.27
C TYR A 89 10.32 -6.59 -6.86
N PHE A 90 10.44 -6.36 -8.17
CA PHE A 90 11.72 -6.23 -8.90
C PHE A 90 12.76 -7.34 -8.57
N GLY A 91 12.30 -8.59 -8.41
CA GLY A 91 13.15 -9.74 -8.10
C GLY A 91 13.71 -9.76 -6.67
N GLN A 92 13.18 -8.92 -5.77
CA GLN A 92 13.56 -8.86 -4.37
C GLN A 92 12.37 -9.21 -3.46
N THR A 93 12.71 -9.68 -2.26
CA THR A 93 11.75 -10.00 -1.20
C THR A 93 12.16 -9.25 0.06
N ASP A 94 11.22 -8.57 0.70
CA ASP A 94 11.39 -8.03 2.04
C ASP A 94 10.26 -8.47 2.99
N TYR A 95 10.48 -8.24 4.28
CA TYR A 95 9.55 -8.60 5.34
C TYR A 95 9.27 -7.39 6.22
N GLU A 96 8.03 -7.22 6.64
CA GLU A 96 7.61 -6.12 7.50
C GLU A 96 6.58 -6.61 8.52
N LEU A 97 6.78 -6.26 9.79
CA LEU A 97 5.81 -6.49 10.85
C LEU A 97 5.13 -5.16 11.19
N GLU A 98 3.81 -5.13 11.10
CA GLU A 98 2.95 -3.97 11.37
C GLU A 98 2.01 -4.30 12.54
N LEU A 99 1.65 -3.28 13.33
CA LEU A 99 0.60 -3.35 14.34
C LEU A 99 -0.45 -2.28 14.03
N GLU A 100 -1.69 -2.71 13.84
CA GLU A 100 -2.83 -1.81 13.64
C GLU A 100 -3.60 -1.63 14.96
N VAL A 101 -3.73 -0.37 15.38
CA VAL A 101 -4.33 0.03 16.66
C VAL A 101 -5.22 1.25 16.48
N SER A 102 -6.16 1.45 17.42
CA SER A 102 -6.98 2.67 17.52
C SER A 102 -6.30 3.79 18.32
N ASP A 103 -5.46 3.44 19.30
CA ASP A 103 -4.65 4.39 20.09
C ASP A 103 -3.18 4.26 19.67
N PHE A 104 -2.70 5.26 18.93
CA PHE A 104 -1.33 5.28 18.41
C PHE A 104 -0.26 5.34 19.51
N GLU A 105 -0.48 6.11 20.57
CA GLU A 105 0.54 6.30 21.61
C GLU A 105 0.68 5.02 22.46
N GLN A 106 -0.45 4.42 22.85
CA GLN A 106 -0.44 3.15 23.58
C GLN A 106 0.10 2.01 22.72
N GLY A 107 -0.38 1.88 21.47
CA GLY A 107 0.07 0.82 20.58
C GLY A 107 1.56 0.89 20.25
N LYS A 108 2.17 2.08 20.25
CA LYS A 108 3.63 2.21 20.10
C LYS A 108 4.39 1.60 21.30
N VAL A 109 3.89 1.81 22.52
CA VAL A 109 4.48 1.24 23.74
C VAL A 109 4.34 -0.29 23.71
N ASP A 110 3.13 -0.77 23.43
CA ASP A 110 2.82 -2.20 23.40
C ASP A 110 3.61 -2.93 22.31
N PHE A 111 3.74 -2.32 21.13
CA PHE A 111 4.53 -2.89 20.04
C PHE A 111 6.01 -2.98 20.40
N GLN A 112 6.58 -1.94 21.04
CA GLN A 112 7.97 -1.99 21.47
C GLN A 112 8.20 -3.10 22.50
N GLN A 113 7.29 -3.26 23.47
CA GLN A 113 7.36 -4.35 24.44
C GLN A 113 7.30 -5.72 23.75
N PHE A 114 6.36 -5.91 22.82
CA PHE A 114 6.25 -7.14 22.05
C PHE A 114 7.57 -7.48 21.30
N LEU A 115 8.18 -6.48 20.67
CA LEU A 115 9.46 -6.66 19.97
C LEU A 115 10.57 -7.07 20.93
N ASP A 116 10.67 -6.42 22.10
CA ASP A 116 11.69 -6.70 23.10
C ASP A 116 11.55 -8.11 23.68
N GLU A 117 10.33 -8.53 24.02
CA GLU A 117 10.01 -9.87 24.53
C GLU A 117 10.33 -10.98 23.53
N ASN A 118 10.18 -10.71 22.23
CA ASN A 118 10.47 -11.65 21.15
C ASN A 118 11.88 -11.50 20.56
N HIS A 119 12.73 -10.65 21.18
CA HIS A 119 14.10 -10.38 20.72
C HIS A 119 14.19 -9.87 19.28
N ILE A 120 13.19 -9.12 18.84
CA ILE A 120 13.14 -8.48 17.52
C ILE A 120 13.69 -7.06 17.65
N THR A 121 14.76 -6.75 16.93
CA THR A 121 15.30 -5.38 16.94
C THR A 121 14.41 -4.47 16.11
N TYR A 122 13.82 -3.45 16.75
CA TYR A 122 13.07 -2.42 16.03
C TYR A 122 13.97 -1.71 15.00
N GLN A 123 13.53 -1.68 13.75
CA GLN A 123 14.14 -0.87 12.70
C GLN A 123 13.02 -0.13 11.99
N LYS A 124 13.12 1.21 11.95
CA LYS A 124 12.15 2.03 11.23
C LYS A 124 12.21 1.69 9.73
N ALA A 125 11.19 1.00 9.25
CA ALA A 125 11.07 0.69 7.83
C ALA A 125 10.58 1.92 7.06
N PRO A 126 11.23 2.30 5.93
CA PRO A 126 10.59 3.20 4.96
C PRO A 126 9.35 2.53 4.38
N SER A 127 8.34 3.31 4.00
CA SER A 127 7.09 2.75 3.48
C SER A 127 7.32 1.90 2.23
N LYS A 128 6.45 0.90 2.01
CA LYS A 128 6.48 0.02 0.83
C LYS A 128 6.65 0.78 -0.48
N LEU A 129 5.96 1.92 -0.67
CA LEU A 129 6.11 2.78 -1.86
C LEU A 129 7.54 3.35 -2.02
N ILE A 130 8.16 3.80 -0.91
CA ILE A 130 9.53 4.31 -0.95
C ILE A 130 10.53 3.19 -1.24
N ARG A 131 10.34 2.00 -0.64
CA ARG A 131 11.17 0.82 -0.94
C ARG A 131 11.03 0.42 -2.41
N PHE A 132 9.80 0.41 -2.91
CA PHE A 132 9.48 0.12 -4.31
C PHE A 132 10.19 1.09 -5.26
N ILE A 133 10.01 2.41 -5.08
CA ILE A 133 10.63 3.44 -5.93
C ILE A 133 12.16 3.36 -5.90
N LYS A 134 12.78 3.08 -4.74
CA LYS A 134 14.24 2.94 -4.62
C LYS A 134 14.79 1.76 -5.42
N ASN A 135 14.00 0.70 -5.58
CA ASN A 135 14.39 -0.51 -6.29
C ASN A 135 13.93 -0.52 -7.76
N MET A 136 13.10 0.44 -8.16
CA MET A 136 12.72 0.65 -9.56
C MET A 136 13.94 1.09 -10.38
N LYS A 137 14.46 0.20 -11.23
CA LYS A 137 15.52 0.55 -12.19
C LYS A 137 14.93 1.43 -13.29
N LYS A 138 15.71 2.41 -13.77
CA LYS A 138 15.30 3.47 -14.72
C LYS A 138 14.78 3.01 -16.10
N ALA A 139 14.63 1.70 -16.35
CA ALA A 139 14.36 1.13 -17.68
C ALA A 139 13.37 -0.05 -17.72
N GLU A 140 12.70 -0.42 -16.62
CA GLU A 140 11.71 -1.50 -16.64
C GLU A 140 10.29 -0.94 -16.56
N ILE A 141 9.81 -0.40 -17.68
CA ILE A 141 8.37 -0.27 -17.92
C ILE A 141 7.91 -1.70 -18.25
N ILE A 142 7.39 -2.39 -17.24
CA ILE A 142 6.99 -3.81 -17.35
C ILE A 142 5.72 -3.90 -18.20
N SER A 143 5.74 -4.74 -19.26
CA SER A 143 4.51 -5.21 -19.89
C SER A 143 3.92 -6.31 -19.01
N PHE A 144 2.67 -6.13 -18.57
CA PHE A 144 1.98 -7.16 -17.80
C PHE A 144 1.75 -8.41 -18.66
N PHE A 145 2.21 -9.56 -18.17
CA PHE A 145 1.66 -10.86 -18.52
C PHE A 145 0.87 -11.33 -17.30
N TRP A 146 -0.43 -11.52 -17.50
CA TRP A 146 -1.35 -12.13 -16.54
C TRP A 146 -1.11 -13.64 -16.43
#